data_AF-A0A2S9FSG3-F1
#
_entry.id   AF-A0A2S9FSG3-F1
#
_cell.length_a   1.000
_cell.length_b   1.000
_cell.length_c   1.000
_cell.angle_alpha   90.00
_cell.angle_beta   90.00
_cell.angle_gamma   90.00
#
_symmetry.space_group_name_H-M   'P 1'
#
loop_
_entity.id
_entity.type
_entity.pdbx_description
1 polymer ?
#
loop_
_entity_poly.entity_id
_entity_poly.type
_entity_poly.pdbx_seq_one_letter_code
_entity_poly.pdbx_strand_id
1 'polypeptide(L)'
;HPFASRVEEIIASGELGTLKRVEAASCFWLPKFSDIRYDYAMAGGSLMDLGCYAVDMVRAFGGSTPEVVSAQAKLRGNQVDRAMTAELRFAG
;
A
#
# COMPACT_ATOMS: atom_id res chain seq x y z
N HIS A 1 -9.37 -13.59 -1.17
CA HIS A 1 -10.54 -13.01 -1.87
C HIS A 1 -10.49 -13.47 -3.33
N PRO A 2 -11.59 -13.92 -3.98
CA PRO A 2 -11.53 -14.50 -5.33
C PRO A 2 -10.83 -13.63 -6.39
N PHE A 3 -11.02 -12.31 -6.32
CA PHE A 3 -10.27 -11.37 -7.15
C PHE A 3 -8.75 -11.49 -6.99
N ALA A 4 -8.24 -11.48 -5.74
CA ALA A 4 -6.81 -11.56 -5.49
C ALA A 4 -6.24 -12.90 -5.95
N SER A 5 -6.96 -14.00 -5.71
CA SER A 5 -6.56 -15.33 -6.18
C SER A 5 -6.46 -15.39 -7.71
N ARG A 6 -7.39 -14.74 -8.43
CA ARG A 6 -7.31 -14.68 -9.89
C ARG A 6 -6.10 -13.86 -10.37
N VAL A 7 -5.71 -12.81 -9.66
CA VAL A 7 -4.49 -12.04 -9.99
C VAL A 7 -3.25 -12.91 -9.81
N GLU A 8 -3.16 -13.66 -8.70
CA GLU A 8 -2.06 -14.59 -8.45
C GLU A 8 -1.96 -15.67 -9.54
N GLU A 9 -3.08 -16.24 -9.96
CA GLU A 9 -3.13 -17.23 -11.06
C GLU A 9 -2.58 -16.66 -12.38
N ILE A 10 -2.93 -15.41 -12.71
CA ILE A 10 -2.47 -14.74 -13.95
C ILE A 10 -0.97 -14.44 -13.88
N ILE A 11 -0.46 -14.03 -12.71
CA ILE A 11 0.98 -13.81 -12.52
C ILE A 11 1.73 -15.15 -12.62
N ALA A 12 1.21 -16.19 -11.98
CA ALA A 12 1.83 -17.52 -11.95
C ALA A 12 1.79 -18.23 -13.32
N SER A 13 0.77 -17.98 -14.15
CA SER A 13 0.68 -18.57 -15.48
C SER A 13 1.73 -18.04 -16.45
N GLY A 14 2.35 -16.90 -16.15
CA GLY A 14 3.31 -16.23 -17.04
C GLY A 14 2.66 -15.53 -18.24
N GLU A 15 1.34 -15.41 -18.27
CA GLU A 15 0.59 -14.75 -19.37
C GLU A 15 0.99 -13.27 -19.54
N LEU A 16 1.47 -12.62 -18.47
CA LEU A 16 1.97 -11.25 -18.48
C LEU A 16 3.46 -11.13 -18.89
N GLY A 17 4.15 -12.24 -19.12
CA GLY A 17 5.61 -12.28 -19.27
C GLY A 17 6.33 -11.89 -17.97
N THR A 18 7.47 -11.21 -18.08
CA THR A 18 8.21 -10.73 -16.90
C THR A 18 7.50 -9.53 -16.28
N LEU A 19 6.95 -9.70 -15.08
CA LEU A 19 6.35 -8.62 -14.30
C LEU A 19 7.34 -7.47 -14.08
N LYS A 20 6.95 -6.24 -14.47
CA LYS A 20 7.82 -5.04 -14.38
C LYS A 20 7.41 -4.06 -13.29
N ARG A 21 6.13 -3.99 -12.94
CA ARG A 21 5.60 -3.03 -11.97
C ARG A 21 4.32 -3.55 -11.36
N VAL A 22 4.20 -3.38 -10.06
CA VAL A 22 2.94 -3.53 -9.31
C VAL A 22 2.66 -2.20 -8.66
N GLU A 23 1.44 -1.69 -8.84
CA GLU A 23 0.98 -0.45 -8.23
C GLU A 23 -0.37 -0.69 -7.56
N ALA A 24 -0.49 -0.25 -6.30
CA ALA A 24 -1.74 -0.25 -5.56
C ALA A 24 -1.93 1.13 -4.95
N ALA A 25 -3.12 1.69 -5.13
CA ALA A 25 -3.49 2.99 -4.59
C ALA A 25 -4.88 2.90 -3.96
N SER A 26 -5.06 3.58 -2.84
CA SER A 26 -6.34 3.71 -2.16
C SER A 26 -6.49 5.13 -1.67
N CYS A 27 -7.69 5.69 -1.85
CA CYS A 27 -8.00 7.05 -1.47
C CYS A 27 -9.47 7.15 -1.11
N PHE A 28 -9.76 7.85 -0.03
CA PHE A 28 -11.11 8.25 0.33
C PHE A 28 -11.09 9.59 1.06
N TRP A 29 -12.24 10.24 1.11
CA TRP A 29 -12.38 11.51 1.81
C TRP A 29 -12.89 11.29 3.24
N LEU A 30 -12.12 11.75 4.22
CA LEU A 30 -12.47 11.70 5.64
C LEU A 30 -12.55 13.13 6.22
N PRO A 31 -13.72 13.78 6.22
CA PRO A 31 -13.88 15.15 6.74
C PRO A 31 -14.04 15.23 8.27
N LYS A 32 -14.04 14.11 8.99
CA LYS A 32 -14.20 14.07 10.46
C LYS A 32 -12.83 14.02 11.15
N PHE A 33 -12.30 15.18 11.53
CA PHE A 33 -10.95 15.25 12.14
C PHE A 33 -10.85 14.74 13.58
N SER A 34 -11.99 14.43 14.23
CA SER A 34 -12.04 13.76 15.52
C SER A 34 -12.03 12.23 15.44
N ASP A 35 -11.86 11.67 14.23
CA ASP A 35 -11.80 10.22 14.00
C ASP A 35 -10.44 9.63 14.44
N ILE A 36 -10.46 8.38 14.90
CA ILE A 36 -9.28 7.66 15.43
C ILE A 36 -8.12 7.57 14.43
N ARG A 37 -8.41 7.65 13.12
CA ARG A 37 -7.36 7.65 12.08
C ARG A 37 -6.50 8.91 12.10
N TYR A 38 -6.89 9.95 12.84
CA TYR A 38 -6.09 11.14 13.11
C TYR A 38 -5.38 11.10 14.47
N ASP A 39 -5.47 10.00 15.23
CA ASP A 39 -4.83 9.83 16.53
C ASP A 39 -3.59 8.93 16.42
N TYR A 40 -2.41 9.51 16.63
CA TYR A 40 -1.14 8.78 16.58
C TYR A 40 -1.04 7.68 17.64
N ALA A 41 -1.60 7.88 18.84
CA ALA A 41 -1.54 6.88 19.91
C ALA A 41 -2.37 5.63 19.59
N MET A 42 -3.32 5.73 18.66
CA MET A 42 -4.10 4.63 18.11
C MET A 42 -3.54 4.10 16.77
N ALA A 43 -2.29 4.46 16.43
CA ALA A 43 -1.67 4.16 15.15
C ALA A 43 -2.46 4.74 13.96
N GLY A 44 -3.02 5.93 14.11
CA GLY A 44 -3.66 6.67 13.02
C GLY A 44 -2.68 7.04 11.90
N GLY A 45 -3.23 7.23 10.71
CA GLY A 45 -2.47 7.49 9.49
C GLY A 45 -3.14 6.87 8.28
N SER A 46 -2.98 7.51 7.11
CA SER A 46 -3.49 6.95 5.86
C SER A 46 -2.82 5.64 5.52
N LEU A 47 -1.52 5.50 5.84
CA LEU A 47 -0.77 4.26 5.67
C LEU A 47 -1.31 3.15 6.58
N MET A 48 -1.62 3.46 7.84
CA MET A 48 -2.04 2.46 8.82
C MET A 48 -3.50 2.00 8.61
N ASP A 49 -4.37 2.88 8.10
CA ASP A 49 -5.78 2.58 7.84
C ASP A 49 -5.98 1.84 6.50
N LEU A 50 -5.93 2.55 5.37
CA LEU A 50 -6.12 1.93 4.04
C LEU A 50 -4.81 1.53 3.36
N GLY A 51 -3.73 2.24 3.63
CA GLY A 51 -2.44 1.97 2.98
C GLY A 51 -1.89 0.59 3.29
N CYS A 52 -2.28 -0.02 4.41
CA CYS A 52 -1.87 -1.38 4.76
C CYS A 52 -2.38 -2.41 3.73
N TYR A 53 -3.55 -2.20 3.12
CA TYR A 53 -4.04 -3.03 2.02
C TYR A 53 -3.22 -2.83 0.75
N ALA A 54 -2.83 -1.59 0.44
CA ALA A 54 -1.94 -1.32 -0.69
C ALA A 54 -0.57 -2.00 -0.50
N VAL A 55 -0.01 -1.94 0.72
CA VAL A 55 1.21 -2.63 1.10
C VAL A 55 1.06 -4.16 0.99
N ASP A 56 -0.07 -4.71 1.43
CA ASP A 56 -0.36 -6.14 1.32
C ASP A 56 -0.44 -6.58 -0.15
N MET A 57 -1.19 -5.84 -0.98
CA MET A 57 -1.34 -6.13 -2.41
C MET A 57 0.00 -6.10 -3.16
N VAL A 58 0.82 -5.06 -2.96
CA VAL A 58 2.12 -4.98 -3.66
C VAL A 58 3.05 -6.10 -3.22
N ARG A 59 3.02 -6.51 -1.94
CA ARG A 59 3.80 -7.64 -1.44
C ARG A 59 3.32 -8.98 -1.97
N ALA A 60 2.00 -9.18 -2.02
CA ALA A 60 1.41 -10.42 -2.55
C ALA A 60 1.76 -10.62 -4.03
N PHE A 61 1.69 -9.55 -4.83
CA PHE A 61 1.87 -9.66 -6.28
C PHE A 61 3.29 -9.39 -6.76
N GLY A 62 4.16 -8.78 -5.94
CA GLY A 62 5.54 -8.43 -6.31
C GLY A 62 6.54 -9.59 -6.29
N GLY A 63 6.12 -10.79 -5.87
CA GLY A 63 6.88 -12.05 -6.03
C GLY A 63 8.07 -12.25 -5.08
N SER A 64 8.41 -11.26 -4.25
CA SER A 64 9.46 -11.36 -3.23
C SER A 64 9.20 -10.39 -2.08
N THR A 65 10.05 -10.40 -1.06
CA THR A 65 10.01 -9.35 -0.02
C THR A 65 10.67 -8.09 -0.59
N PRO A 66 9.96 -6.93 -0.64
CA PRO A 66 10.52 -5.72 -1.21
C PRO A 66 11.43 -4.97 -0.24
N GLU A 67 12.35 -4.20 -0.80
CA GLU A 67 13.06 -3.12 -0.13
C GLU A 67 12.33 -1.79 -0.36
N VAL A 68 12.27 -0.95 0.67
CA VAL A 68 11.74 0.41 0.54
C VAL A 68 12.82 1.31 -0.05
N VAL A 69 12.61 1.78 -1.27
CA VAL A 69 13.53 2.71 -1.95
C VAL A 69 13.30 4.14 -1.48
N SER A 70 12.02 4.52 -1.35
CA SER A 70 11.66 5.82 -0.78
C SER A 70 10.25 5.77 -0.20
N ALA A 71 9.99 6.62 0.79
CA ALA A 71 8.66 6.83 1.34
C ALA A 71 8.50 8.30 1.71
N GLN A 72 7.41 8.92 1.27
CA GLN A 72 7.08 10.31 1.51
C GLN A 72 5.69 10.43 2.10
N ALA A 73 5.63 10.88 3.36
CA ALA A 73 4.39 11.21 4.02
C ALA A 73 4.01 12.67 3.75
N LYS A 74 2.75 12.92 3.44
CA LYS A 74 2.13 14.24 3.66
C LYS A 74 1.47 14.19 5.02
N LEU A 75 1.98 14.98 5.96
CA LEU A 75 1.50 14.96 7.34
C LEU A 75 0.23 15.80 7.53
N ARG A 76 -0.53 15.42 8.55
CA ARG A 76 -1.54 16.24 9.20
C ARG A 76 -1.12 16.35 10.67
N GLY A 77 -0.65 17.53 11.08
CA GLY A 77 0.07 17.68 12.34
C GLY A 77 1.50 17.13 12.21
N ASN A 78 2.04 16.60 13.30
CA ASN A 78 3.48 16.24 13.37
C ASN A 78 3.75 14.74 13.19
N GLN A 79 2.77 13.86 13.40
CA GLN A 79 3.03 12.42 13.51
C GLN A 79 2.15 11.55 12.61
N VAL A 80 1.01 12.07 12.15
CA VAL A 80 0.04 11.30 11.37
C VAL A 80 0.14 11.68 9.90
N ASP A 81 0.32 10.70 9.02
CA ASP A 81 0.24 10.93 7.57
C ASP A 81 -1.22 10.99 7.11
N ARG A 82 -1.56 12.00 6.31
CA ARG A 82 -2.84 12.08 5.57
C ARG A 82 -2.74 11.51 4.15
N ALA A 83 -1.51 11.28 3.67
CA ALA A 83 -1.21 10.54 2.46
C ALA A 83 0.21 9.98 2.58
N MET A 84 0.42 8.79 2.03
CA MET A 84 1.72 8.15 1.89
C MET A 84 1.94 7.78 0.43
N THR A 85 3.14 8.07 -0.07
CA THR A 85 3.64 7.52 -1.34
C THR A 85 4.92 6.77 -1.03
N ALA A 86 5.05 5.54 -1.52
CA ALA A 86 6.24 4.73 -1.32
C ALA A 86 6.63 4.03 -2.62
N GLU A 87 7.93 3.99 -2.88
CA GLU A 87 8.54 3.26 -3.99
C GLU A 87 9.25 2.04 -3.43
N LEU A 88 8.92 0.87 -3.99
CA LEU A 88 9.41 -0.43 -3.53
C LEU A 88 10.21 -1.11 -4.65
N ARG A 89 11.26 -1.83 -4.26
CA ARG A 89 12.04 -2.67 -5.16
C ARG A 89 11.93 -4.13 -4.75
N PHE A 90 11.53 -4.98 -5.68
CA PHE A 90 11.47 -6.43 -5.50
C PHE A 90 12.73 -7.08 -6.08
N ALA A 91 13.07 -8.28 -5.62
CA ALA A 91 14.13 -9.08 -6.22
C ALA A 91 13.69 -9.52 -7.63
N GLY A 92 14.33 -8.95 -8.66
CA GLY A 92 14.03 -9.19 -10.07
C GLY A 92 14.84 -8.30 -11.00
#